data_AF-A0A2A2GWX8-F1
#
_entry.id   AF-A0A2A2GWX8-F1
#
_cell.length_a   1.000
_cell.length_b   1.000
_cell.length_c   1.000
_cell.angle_alpha   90.00
_cell.angle_beta   90.00
_cell.angle_gamma   90.00
#
_symmetry.space_group_name_H-M   'P 1'
#
loop_
_entity.id
_entity.type
_entity.pdbx_description
1 polymer ?
#
loop_
_entity_poly.entity_id
_entity_poly.type
_entity_poly.pdbx_seq_one_letter_code
_entity_poly.pdbx_strand_id
1 'polypeptide(L)'
;MNAILTERLLAIAQAAEKAGHGGKDAVYQTGCQALGISKATLLRKIKQVSVKPSRKQRVDCGTSALTREEALQISYILIIDFQRLMIPN
;
A
#
# COMPACT_ATOMS: atom_id res chain seq x y z
N MET A 1 -1.70 17.09 18.73
CA MET A 1 -2.09 15.78 19.33
C MET A 1 -1.32 15.64 20.64
N ASN A 2 -1.94 15.15 21.72
CA ASN A 2 -1.27 15.05 23.03
C ASN A 2 -0.38 13.78 23.10
N ALA A 3 0.74 13.84 23.83
CA ALA A 3 1.71 12.75 23.97
C ALA A 3 1.07 11.47 24.53
N ILE A 4 0.27 11.58 25.60
CA ILE A 4 -0.44 10.45 26.24
C ILE A 4 -1.36 9.74 25.25
N LEU A 5 -2.08 10.50 24.41
CA LEU A 5 -2.96 9.93 23.40
C LEU A 5 -2.16 9.18 22.32
N THR A 6 -1.01 9.73 21.94
CA THR A 6 -0.12 9.15 20.93
C THR A 6 0.43 7.80 21.39
N GLU A 7 0.89 7.72 22.64
CA GLU A 7 1.35 6.48 23.28
C GLU A 7 0.24 5.42 23.35
N ARG A 8 -0.97 5.81 23.76
CA ARG A 8 -2.12 4.88 23.79
C ARG A 8 -2.48 4.35 22.40
N LEU A 9 -2.45 5.19 21.38
CA LEU A 9 -2.70 4.77 19.99
C LEU A 9 -1.62 3.81 19.50
N LEU A 10 -0.36 4.06 19.85
CA LEU A 10 0.75 3.19 19.48
C LEU A 10 0.65 1.83 20.19
N ALA A 11 0.29 1.80 21.47
CA ALA A 11 0.07 0.56 22.21
C ALA A 11 -1.05 -0.29 21.59
N ILE A 12 -2.17 0.32 21.19
CA ILE A 12 -3.26 -0.36 20.48
C ILE A 12 -2.78 -0.90 19.13
N ALA A 13 -1.99 -0.11 18.38
CA ALA A 13 -1.45 -0.54 17.09
C ALA A 13 -0.51 -1.75 17.25
N GLN A 14 0.38 -1.74 18.24
CA GLN A 14 1.27 -2.85 18.55
C GLN A 14 0.51 -4.10 18.98
N ALA A 15 -0.53 -3.96 19.82
CA ALA A 15 -1.38 -5.07 20.21
C ALA A 15 -2.11 -5.69 19.00
N ALA A 16 -2.58 -4.86 18.07
CA ALA A 16 -3.22 -5.32 16.85
C ALA A 16 -2.24 -6.06 15.93
N GLU A 17 -0.99 -5.61 15.82
CA GLU A 17 0.03 -6.36 15.05
C GLU A 17 0.39 -7.70 15.71
N LYS A 18 0.49 -7.75 17.04
CA LYS A 18 0.71 -9.02 17.78
C LYS A 18 -0.44 -10.02 17.62
N ALA A 19 -1.67 -9.53 17.49
CA ALA A 19 -2.85 -10.37 17.29
C ALA A 19 -2.91 -11.05 15.90
N GLY A 20 -2.02 -10.68 14.96
CA GLY A 20 -1.90 -11.34 13.66
C GLY A 20 -3.13 -11.15 12.76
N HIS A 21 -3.40 -12.13 11.90
CA HIS A 21 -4.55 -12.11 11.00
C HIS A 21 -5.78 -12.68 11.72
N GLY A 22 -6.90 -11.94 11.73
CA GLY A 22 -8.16 -12.35 12.37
C GLY A 22 -8.38 -11.79 13.79
N GLY A 23 -7.32 -11.55 14.57
CA GLY A 23 -7.45 -11.04 15.95
C GLY A 23 -7.55 -9.51 16.09
N LYS A 24 -7.34 -8.75 15.00
CA LYS A 24 -7.24 -7.28 15.04
C LYS A 24 -8.54 -6.59 15.46
N ASP A 25 -9.68 -7.16 15.08
CA ASP A 25 -10.98 -6.53 15.31
C ASP A 25 -11.34 -6.45 16.79
N ALA A 26 -11.05 -7.49 17.56
CA ALA A 26 -11.24 -7.49 19.02
C ALA A 26 -10.38 -6.39 19.68
N VAL A 27 -9.11 -6.27 19.29
CA VAL A 27 -8.20 -5.25 19.81
C VAL A 27 -8.71 -3.84 19.50
N TYR A 28 -9.18 -3.60 18.27
CA TYR A 28 -9.73 -2.30 17.90
C TYR A 28 -11.02 -2.00 18.66
N GLN A 29 -11.88 -2.99 18.88
CA GLN A 29 -13.11 -2.80 19.64
C GLN A 29 -12.83 -2.38 21.09
N THR A 30 -11.91 -3.07 21.78
CA THR A 30 -11.47 -2.68 23.12
C THR A 30 -10.83 -1.28 23.12
N GLY A 31 -10.01 -0.96 22.11
CA GLY A 31 -9.41 0.37 21.96
C GLY A 31 -10.44 1.48 21.72
N CYS A 32 -11.49 1.21 20.95
CA CYS A 32 -12.59 2.15 20.73
C CYS A 32 -13.35 2.44 22.02
N GLN A 33 -13.64 1.40 22.81
CA GLN A 33 -14.31 1.53 24.10
C GLN A 33 -13.45 2.33 25.09
N ALA A 34 -12.16 2.03 25.19
CA ALA A 34 -11.24 2.70 26.11
C ALA A 34 -11.03 4.19 25.78
N LEU A 35 -11.13 4.57 24.51
CA LEU A 35 -10.92 5.95 24.04
C LEU A 35 -12.24 6.71 23.78
N GLY A 36 -13.39 6.02 23.83
CA GLY A 36 -14.69 6.61 23.53
C GLY A 36 -14.83 7.13 22.09
N ILE A 37 -14.16 6.50 21.12
CA ILE A 37 -14.17 6.94 19.72
C ILE A 37 -14.61 5.82 18.77
N SER A 38 -15.12 6.21 17.60
CA SER A 38 -15.48 5.25 16.56
C SER A 38 -14.26 4.53 15.97
N LYS A 39 -14.47 3.29 15.48
CA LYS A 39 -13.44 2.48 14.80
C LYS A 39 -12.78 3.23 13.66
N ALA A 40 -13.55 3.95 12.84
CA ALA A 40 -13.03 4.77 11.76
C ALA A 40 -12.08 5.87 12.26
N THR A 41 -12.42 6.54 13.35
CA THR A 41 -11.58 7.59 13.95
C THR A 41 -10.32 7.00 14.56
N LEU A 42 -10.42 5.86 15.25
CA LEU A 42 -9.28 5.14 15.81
C LEU A 42 -8.28 4.78 14.71
N LEU A 43 -8.74 4.14 13.63
CA LEU A 43 -7.87 3.74 12.52
C LEU A 43 -7.22 4.93 11.81
N ARG A 44 -7.95 6.05 11.64
CA ARG A 44 -7.39 7.28 11.07
C ARG A 44 -6.26 7.84 11.94
N LYS A 45 -6.47 7.90 13.26
CA LYS A 45 -5.46 8.38 14.21
C LYS A 45 -4.26 7.44 14.29
N ILE A 46 -4.48 6.12 14.31
CA ILE A 46 -3.40 5.12 14.25
C ILE A 46 -2.57 5.30 12.97
N LYS A 47 -3.20 5.52 11.82
CA LYS A 47 -2.49 5.77 10.55
C LYS A 47 -1.61 7.02 10.59
N GLN A 48 -1.98 8.04 11.37
CA GLN A 48 -1.19 9.27 11.50
C GLN A 48 0.07 9.09 12.36
N VAL A 49 0.05 8.15 13.31
CA VAL A 49 1.17 7.92 14.26
C VAL A 49 2.03 6.71 13.94
N SER A 50 1.47 5.74 13.20
CA SER A 50 2.14 4.49 12.90
C SER A 50 2.86 4.60 11.56
N VAL A 51 4.18 4.45 11.60
CA VAL A 51 4.98 4.21 10.40
C VAL A 51 4.77 2.76 10.00
N LYS A 52 4.08 2.54 8.88
CA LYS A 52 3.96 1.21 8.28
C LYS A 52 5.22 0.91 7.47
N PRO A 53 5.74 -0.33 7.51
CA PRO A 53 6.80 -0.71 6.60
C PRO A 53 6.32 -0.52 5.15
N SER A 54 7.25 -0.16 4.27
CA SER A 54 6.97 -0.10 2.84
C SER A 54 6.37 -1.43 2.39
N ARG A 55 5.43 -1.37 1.45
CA ARG A 55 4.83 -2.59 0.89
C ARG A 55 5.95 -3.46 0.34
N LYS A 56 5.95 -4.76 0.71
CA LYS A 56 6.90 -5.74 0.19
C LYS A 56 6.96 -5.61 -1.33
N GLN A 57 8.13 -5.24 -1.84
CA GLN A 57 8.42 -5.26 -3.27
C GLN A 57 9.05 -6.62 -3.59
N ARG A 58 8.74 -7.13 -4.78
CA ARG A 58 9.43 -8.31 -5.30
C ARG A 58 10.86 -7.92 -5.67
N VAL A 59 11.77 -8.89 -5.69
CA VAL A 59 13.19 -8.66 -6.00
C VAL A 59 13.40 -8.09 -7.40
N ASP A 60 12.50 -8.40 -8.31
CA ASP A 60 12.47 -7.99 -9.71
C ASP A 60 11.63 -6.73 -9.95
N CYS A 61 11.17 -6.04 -8.89
CA CYS A 61 10.35 -4.84 -9.06
C CYS A 61 11.13 -3.76 -9.83
N GLY A 62 10.60 -3.35 -10.99
CA GLY A 62 11.25 -2.38 -11.88
C GLY A 62 12.26 -3.00 -12.85
N THR A 63 12.48 -4.31 -12.79
CA THR A 63 13.28 -5.02 -13.78
C THR A 63 12.39 -5.65 -14.84
N SER A 64 12.88 -5.67 -16.08
CA SER A 64 12.24 -6.29 -17.22
C SER A 64 13.24 -7.25 -17.85
N ALA A 65 12.81 -8.47 -18.18
CA ALA A 65 13.61 -9.39 -18.98
C ALA A 65 13.83 -8.87 -20.41
N LEU A 66 12.87 -8.06 -20.91
CA LEU A 66 12.98 -7.35 -22.17
C LEU A 66 13.96 -6.19 -22.02
N THR A 67 15.02 -6.22 -22.81
CA THR A 67 15.99 -5.14 -22.90
C THR A 67 15.38 -3.90 -23.56
N ARG A 68 16.01 -2.74 -23.36
CA ARG A 68 15.57 -1.49 -24.00
C ARG A 68 15.61 -1.59 -25.53
N GLU A 69 16.60 -2.28 -26.09
CA GLU A 69 16.77 -2.42 -27.53
C GLU A 69 15.64 -3.26 -28.14
N GLU A 70 15.32 -4.41 -27.52
CA GLU A 70 14.20 -5.25 -27.95
C GLU A 70 12.87 -4.50 -27.81
N ALA A 71 12.67 -3.74 -26.72
CA ALA A 71 11.49 -2.91 -26.54
C ALA A 71 11.33 -1.86 -27.65
N LEU A 72 12.43 -1.22 -28.09
CA LEU A 72 12.41 -0.27 -29.19
C LEU A 72 12.10 -0.93 -30.53
N GLN A 73 12.64 -2.12 -30.79
CA GLN A 73 12.34 -2.87 -32.01
C GLN A 73 10.86 -3.26 -32.08
N ILE A 74 10.30 -3.77 -30.98
CA ILE A 74 8.88 -4.09 -30.89
C ILE A 74 8.04 -2.82 -31.11
N SER A 75 8.39 -1.71 -30.46
CA SER A 75 7.70 -0.43 -30.63
C SER A 75 7.73 0.07 -32.08
N TYR A 76 8.87 -0.08 -32.76
CA TYR A 76 9.04 0.35 -34.14
C TYR A 76 8.13 -0.45 -35.09
N ILE A 77 8.10 -1.78 -34.95
CA ILE A 77 7.23 -2.66 -35.74
C ILE A 77 5.76 -2.27 -35.56
N LEU A 78 5.32 -2.09 -34.31
CA LEU A 78 3.95 -1.70 -34.00
C LEU A 78 3.56 -0.36 -34.66
N ILE A 79 4.46 0.63 -34.63
CA ILE A 79 4.21 1.96 -35.22
C ILE A 79 4.11 1.88 -36.75
N ILE A 80 4.99 1.11 -37.40
CA ILE A 80 4.99 0.98 -38.86
C ILE A 80 3.76 0.24 -39.36
N ASP A 81 3.41 -0.88 -38.73
CA ASP A 81 2.24 -1.66 -39.14
C ASP A 81 0.97 -0.85 -38.96
N PHE A 82 0.88 -0.06 -37.89
CA PHE A 82 -0.22 0.88 -37.68
C PHE A 82 -0.30 1.93 -38.80
N GLN A 83 0.83 2.55 -39.18
CA GLN A 83 0.88 3.54 -40.26
C GLN A 83 0.49 2.93 -41.62
N ARG A 84 0.93 1.70 -41.90
CA ARG A 84 0.64 0.97 -43.14
C ARG A 84 -0.85 0.67 -43.31
N LEU A 85 -1.55 0.38 -42.21
CA LEU A 85 -2.99 0.13 -42.23
C LEU A 85 -3.83 1.41 -42.37
N MET A 86 -3.33 2.55 -41.87
CA MET A 86 -4.07 3.82 -41.89
C MET A 86 -3.79 4.70 -43.11
N ILE A 87 -2.65 4.55 -43.78
CA ILE A 87 -2.33 5.26 -45.02
C ILE A 87 -2.08 4.23 -46.12
N PRO A 88 -3.13 3.66 -46.73
CA PRO A 88 -2.97 2.87 -47.94
C PRO A 88 -2.44 3.79 -49.06
N ASN A 89 -1.41 3.32 -49.79
CA ASN A 89 -0.99 3.96 -51.05
C ASN A 89 -2.12 3.92 -52.09
#